data_AF-A0A7Y0Q1E5-F1
#
_entry.id   AF-A0A7Y0Q1E5-F1
#
_cell.length_a   1.000
_cell.length_b   1.000
_cell.length_c   1.000
_cell.angle_alpha   90.00
_cell.angle_beta   90.00
_cell.angle_gamma   90.00
#
_symmetry.space_group_name_H-M   'P 1'
#
loop_
_entity.id
_entity.type
_entity.pdbx_description
1 polymer ?
#
loop_
_entity_poly.entity_id
_entity_poly.type
_entity_poly.pdbx_seq_one_letter_code
_entity_poly.pdbx_strand_id
1 'polypeptide(L)'
;MLHTYSPKQFGQLIGKSVATLQRWDREGILTAHRSPTNRRYYTHDQYLAYIGVVAKPAGRVVLYARVSTRNQRPDLLNQVAALEQYCQQHGIIPSDTIQDIGSGLNYHRKGFNQLFEDIEVGKVRQVIVAHKDRLVRFGFEWFAEFCARHGTELVVMNQETLSPEQEMVNDLLSIVHVFSARLYGLRSYRKELKHALSEKDPH
;
A
#
# COMPACT_ATOMS: atom_id res chain seq x y z
N MET A 1 -15.15 -5.70 -11.57
CA MET A 1 -15.59 -6.86 -12.39
C MET A 1 -15.07 -8.12 -11.73
N LEU A 2 -15.94 -9.10 -11.44
CA LEU A 2 -15.54 -10.39 -10.89
C LEU A 2 -14.74 -11.16 -11.96
N HIS A 3 -13.41 -11.15 -11.85
CA HIS A 3 -12.56 -11.90 -12.75
C HIS A 3 -12.59 -13.38 -12.33
N THR A 4 -13.20 -14.24 -13.16
CA THR A 4 -13.30 -15.68 -12.94
C THR A 4 -12.37 -16.45 -13.87
N TYR A 5 -11.87 -17.59 -13.42
CA TYR A 5 -10.92 -18.43 -14.13
C TYR A 5 -11.49 -19.84 -14.34
N SER A 6 -11.26 -20.40 -15.52
CA SER A 6 -11.38 -21.84 -15.71
C SER A 6 -10.33 -22.58 -14.88
N PRO A 7 -10.52 -23.88 -14.56
CA PRO A 7 -9.50 -24.67 -13.87
C PRO A 7 -8.14 -24.66 -14.57
N LYS A 8 -8.13 -24.60 -15.91
CA LYS A 8 -6.88 -24.50 -16.68
C LYS A 8 -6.15 -23.19 -16.42
N GLN A 9 -6.85 -22.07 -16.52
CA GLN A 9 -6.28 -20.74 -16.26
C GLN A 9 -5.83 -20.60 -14.81
N PHE A 10 -6.65 -21.03 -13.86
CA PHE A 10 -6.31 -20.99 -12.43
C PHE A 10 -5.09 -21.85 -12.11
N GLY A 11 -5.03 -23.07 -12.67
CA GLY A 11 -3.88 -23.96 -12.51
C GLY A 11 -2.58 -23.36 -13.02
N GLN A 12 -2.63 -22.62 -14.14
CA GLN A 12 -1.47 -21.88 -14.65
C GLN A 12 -1.03 -20.78 -13.67
N LEU A 13 -1.98 -20.04 -13.07
CA LEU A 13 -1.66 -18.99 -12.10
C LEU A 13 -0.97 -19.52 -10.84
N ILE A 14 -1.35 -20.71 -10.38
CA ILE A 14 -0.84 -21.28 -9.12
C ILE A 14 0.20 -22.40 -9.30
N GLY A 15 0.63 -22.67 -10.53
CA GLY A 15 1.58 -23.73 -10.85
C GLY A 15 1.09 -25.14 -10.55
N LYS A 16 -0.22 -25.42 -10.73
CA LYS A 16 -0.84 -26.74 -10.49
C LYS A 16 -1.60 -27.24 -11.72
N SER A 17 -1.68 -28.57 -11.85
CA SER A 17 -2.44 -29.20 -12.92
C SER A 17 -3.96 -29.08 -12.70
N VAL A 18 -4.75 -29.16 -13.77
CA VAL A 18 -6.22 -29.23 -13.68
C VAL A 18 -6.66 -30.46 -12.86
N ALA A 19 -5.96 -31.58 -12.98
CA ALA A 19 -6.26 -32.79 -12.22
C ALA A 19 -6.08 -32.58 -10.71
N THR A 20 -5.03 -31.84 -10.30
CA THR A 20 -4.78 -31.45 -8.92
C THR A 20 -5.92 -30.59 -8.38
N LEU A 21 -6.37 -29.60 -9.15
CA LEU A 21 -7.48 -28.72 -8.77
C LEU A 21 -8.80 -29.49 -8.60
N GLN A 22 -9.11 -30.42 -9.51
CA GLN A 22 -10.30 -31.27 -9.39
C GLN A 22 -10.23 -32.20 -8.18
N ARG A 23 -9.03 -32.69 -7.84
CA ARG A 23 -8.81 -33.49 -6.64
C ARG A 23 -9.05 -32.66 -5.39
N TRP A 24 -8.45 -31.47 -5.29
CA TRP A 24 -8.64 -30.56 -4.16
C TRP A 24 -10.08 -30.09 -3.98
N ASP A 25 -10.84 -29.93 -5.06
CA ASP A 25 -12.27 -29.65 -5.01
C ASP A 25 -13.07 -30.81 -4.38
N ARG A 26 -12.71 -32.07 -4.69
CA ARG A 26 -13.34 -33.25 -4.06
C ARG A 26 -12.95 -33.43 -2.60
N GLU A 27 -11.71 -33.07 -2.26
CA GLU A 27 -11.15 -33.20 -0.91
C GLU A 27 -11.48 -32.00 -0.01
N GLY A 28 -12.10 -30.94 -0.55
CA GLY A 28 -12.43 -29.71 0.20
C GLY A 28 -11.24 -28.80 0.50
N ILE A 29 -10.06 -29.05 -0.09
CA ILE A 29 -8.83 -28.26 0.12
C ILE A 29 -8.92 -26.90 -0.61
N LEU A 30 -9.45 -26.88 -1.83
CA LEU A 30 -9.71 -25.68 -2.60
C LEU A 30 -10.98 -25.90 -3.44
N THR A 31 -12.12 -25.59 -2.84
CA THR A 31 -13.46 -25.84 -3.39
C THR A 31 -13.74 -24.95 -4.59
N ALA A 32 -14.07 -25.53 -5.75
CA ALA A 32 -14.42 -24.74 -6.93
C ALA A 32 -15.85 -24.20 -6.83
N HIS A 33 -16.08 -22.98 -7.30
CA HIS A 33 -17.44 -22.52 -7.56
C HIS A 33 -18.01 -23.21 -8.80
N ARG A 34 -19.35 -23.26 -8.91
CA ARG A 34 -20.04 -23.90 -10.03
C ARG A 34 -20.99 -22.94 -10.72
N SER A 35 -20.96 -22.95 -12.05
CA SER A 35 -21.94 -22.24 -12.88
C SER A 35 -23.32 -22.91 -12.77
N PRO A 36 -24.40 -22.26 -13.25
CA PRO A 36 -25.70 -22.93 -13.40
C PRO A 36 -25.64 -24.23 -14.21
N THR A 37 -24.66 -24.36 -15.11
CA THR A 37 -24.37 -25.57 -15.90
C THR A 37 -23.39 -26.54 -15.23
N ASN A 38 -23.18 -26.39 -13.92
CA ASN A 38 -22.32 -27.24 -13.09
C ASN A 38 -20.81 -27.23 -13.47
N ARG A 39 -20.36 -26.25 -14.25
CA ARG A 39 -18.95 -26.11 -14.64
C ARG A 39 -18.14 -25.46 -13.52
N ARG A 40 -16.97 -26.01 -13.22
CA ARG A 40 -16.02 -25.47 -12.24
C ARG A 40 -15.45 -24.14 -12.73
N TYR A 41 -15.39 -23.16 -11.84
CA TYR A 41 -14.59 -21.97 -12.01
C TYR A 41 -14.01 -21.54 -10.66
N TYR A 42 -12.97 -20.73 -10.72
CA TYR A 42 -12.32 -20.15 -9.54
C TYR A 42 -12.36 -18.63 -9.63
N THR A 43 -12.42 -17.95 -8.49
CA THR A 43 -12.41 -16.48 -8.44
C THR A 43 -10.99 -15.95 -8.24
N HIS A 44 -10.79 -14.68 -8.52
CA HIS A 44 -9.55 -14.01 -8.16
C HIS A 44 -9.30 -14.00 -6.64
N ASP A 45 -10.36 -13.93 -5.82
CA ASP A 45 -10.22 -14.01 -4.36
C ASP A 45 -9.67 -15.36 -3.91
N GLN A 46 -10.07 -16.47 -4.56
CA GLN A 46 -9.48 -17.79 -4.30
C GLN A 46 -8.01 -17.86 -4.71
N TYR A 47 -7.61 -17.14 -5.76
CA TYR A 47 -6.21 -17.04 -6.13
C TYR A 47 -5.43 -16.32 -5.03
N LEU A 48 -5.87 -15.12 -4.62
CA LEU A 48 -5.24 -14.33 -3.56
C LEU A 48 -5.15 -15.12 -2.24
N ALA A 49 -6.23 -15.81 -1.85
CA ALA A 49 -6.23 -16.66 -0.67
C ALA A 49 -5.22 -17.82 -0.80
N TYR A 50 -5.17 -18.48 -1.96
CA TYR A 50 -4.26 -19.59 -2.21
C TYR A 50 -2.78 -19.18 -2.16
N ILE A 51 -2.43 -18.03 -2.74
CA ILE A 51 -1.04 -17.53 -2.69
C ILE A 51 -0.67 -16.92 -1.32
N GLY A 52 -1.59 -16.93 -0.35
CA GLY A 52 -1.35 -16.45 1.01
C GLY A 52 -1.43 -14.92 1.15
N VAL A 53 -2.08 -14.27 0.20
CA VAL A 53 -2.10 -12.81 0.02
C VAL A 53 -3.35 -12.17 0.67
N VAL A 54 -4.13 -12.97 1.40
CA VAL A 54 -5.24 -12.51 2.26
C VAL A 54 -4.86 -12.70 3.72
N ALA A 55 -5.01 -11.65 4.51
CA ALA A 55 -4.72 -11.66 5.93
C ALA A 55 -5.49 -12.74 6.68
N LYS A 56 -4.78 -13.51 7.50
CA LYS A 56 -5.42 -14.49 8.39
C LYS A 56 -6.11 -13.76 9.55
N PRO A 57 -7.19 -14.32 10.13
CA PRO A 57 -7.81 -13.76 11.34
C PRO A 57 -6.83 -13.59 12.52
N ALA A 58 -5.82 -14.45 12.61
CA ALA A 58 -4.73 -14.37 13.61
C ALA A 58 -3.54 -13.50 13.16
N GLY A 59 -3.70 -12.68 12.11
CA GLY A 59 -2.67 -11.76 11.63
C GLY A 59 -2.36 -10.65 12.63
N ARG A 60 -1.22 -9.98 12.41
CA ARG A 60 -0.74 -8.88 13.27
C ARG A 60 -1.63 -7.66 13.18
N VAL A 61 -1.77 -6.96 14.30
CA VAL A 61 -2.28 -5.58 14.34
C VAL A 61 -1.09 -4.65 14.45
N VAL A 62 -0.92 -3.77 13.48
CA VAL A 62 0.25 -2.88 13.39
C VAL A 62 -0.17 -1.44 13.64
N LEU A 63 0.53 -0.78 14.55
CA LEU A 63 0.44 0.68 14.70
C LEU A 63 1.46 1.32 13.77
N TYR A 64 1.04 2.27 12.94
CA TYR A 64 1.97 3.01 12.08
C TYR A 64 2.00 4.50 12.43
N ALA A 65 3.20 4.98 12.76
CA ALA A 65 3.44 6.36 13.14
C ALA A 65 4.57 6.99 12.30
N ARG A 66 4.45 8.28 12.01
CA ARG A 66 5.42 9.00 11.19
C ARG A 66 5.47 10.49 11.49
N VAL A 67 6.70 11.01 11.43
CA VAL A 67 6.98 12.45 11.33
C VAL A 67 7.92 12.73 10.16
N SER A 68 7.98 13.98 9.68
CA SER A 68 8.84 14.32 8.54
C SER A 68 10.31 14.46 8.86
N THR A 69 10.64 14.89 10.09
CA THR A 69 12.01 15.22 10.47
C THR A 69 12.36 14.66 11.86
N ARG A 70 13.66 14.50 12.12
CA ARG A 70 14.14 13.99 13.43
C ARG A 70 13.80 14.91 14.60
N ASN A 71 13.65 16.21 14.35
CA ASN A 71 13.31 17.19 15.37
C ASN A 71 11.90 16.98 15.93
N GLN A 72 11.02 16.32 15.17
CA GLN A 72 9.65 15.98 15.55
C GLN A 72 9.55 14.64 16.30
N ARG A 73 10.67 14.11 16.82
CA ARG A 73 10.66 12.86 17.61
C ARG A 73 9.70 12.89 18.80
N PRO A 74 9.52 14.00 19.54
CA PRO A 74 8.49 14.07 20.58
C PRO A 74 7.07 13.84 20.03
N ASP A 75 6.75 14.43 18.87
CA ASP A 75 5.44 14.25 18.22
C ASP A 75 5.22 12.81 17.79
N LEU A 76 6.28 12.12 17.34
CA LEU A 76 6.24 10.71 17.01
C LEU A 76 5.87 9.85 18.24
N LEU A 77 6.44 10.16 19.40
CA LEU A 77 6.12 9.47 20.65
C LEU A 77 4.67 9.74 21.08
N ASN A 78 4.23 10.99 20.99
CA ASN A 78 2.84 11.37 21.29
C ASN A 78 1.84 10.64 20.38
N GLN A 79 2.18 10.49 19.09
CA GLN A 79 1.37 9.76 18.14
C GLN A 79 1.28 8.26 18.47
N VAL A 80 2.40 7.64 18.85
CA VAL A 80 2.41 6.23 19.28
C VAL A 80 1.55 6.06 20.53
N ALA A 81 1.71 6.93 21.53
CA ALA A 81 0.90 6.89 22.75
C ALA A 81 -0.60 7.06 22.46
N ALA A 82 -0.99 7.96 21.54
CA ALA A 82 -2.38 8.13 21.13
C ALA A 82 -2.93 6.86 20.43
N LEU A 83 -2.13 6.20 19.59
CA LEU A 83 -2.50 4.93 18.94
C LEU A 83 -2.67 3.80 19.96
N GLU A 84 -1.78 3.70 20.93
CA GLU A 84 -1.86 2.71 22.01
C GLU A 84 -3.09 2.95 22.90
N GLN A 85 -3.38 4.20 23.23
CA GLN A 85 -4.57 4.58 23.99
C GLN A 85 -5.86 4.23 23.24
N TYR A 86 -5.91 4.49 21.93
CA TYR A 86 -7.02 4.09 21.08
C TYR A 86 -7.22 2.57 21.11
N CYS A 87 -6.15 1.81 20.96
CA CYS A 87 -6.20 0.36 21.07
C CYS A 87 -6.77 -0.12 22.41
N GLN A 88 -6.31 0.47 23.52
CA GLN A 88 -6.79 0.14 24.85
C GLN A 88 -8.30 0.41 25.00
N GLN A 89 -8.79 1.55 24.50
CA GLN A 89 -10.20 1.92 24.56
C GLN A 89 -11.10 1.00 23.74
N HIS A 90 -10.58 0.42 22.66
CA HIS A 90 -11.31 -0.47 21.76
C HIS A 90 -11.04 -1.97 22.00
N GLY A 91 -10.29 -2.33 23.06
CA GLY A 91 -9.96 -3.72 23.37
C GLY A 91 -9.07 -4.40 22.32
N ILE A 92 -8.29 -3.60 21.58
CA ILE A 92 -7.37 -4.08 20.55
C ILE A 92 -5.99 -4.26 21.17
N ILE A 93 -5.35 -5.41 20.91
CA ILE A 93 -3.97 -5.68 21.34
C ILE A 93 -3.05 -5.51 20.13
N PRO A 94 -2.25 -4.43 20.06
CA PRO A 94 -1.29 -4.25 18.99
C PRO A 94 -0.17 -5.30 19.09
N SER A 95 0.25 -5.83 17.94
CA SER A 95 1.36 -6.79 17.84
C SER A 95 2.71 -6.10 17.81
N ASP A 96 2.79 -4.98 17.07
CA ASP A 96 3.99 -4.20 16.89
C ASP A 96 3.67 -2.78 16.41
N THR A 97 4.63 -1.88 16.62
CA THR A 97 4.56 -0.47 16.22
C THR A 97 5.69 -0.18 15.23
N ILE A 98 5.32 0.21 14.01
CA ILE A 98 6.25 0.63 12.97
C ILE A 98 6.32 2.17 12.95
N GLN A 99 7.54 2.70 12.90
CA GLN A 99 7.78 4.14 12.93
C GLN A 99 8.71 4.56 11.80
N ASP A 100 8.40 5.70 11.16
CA ASP A 100 9.28 6.31 10.17
C ASP A 100 9.57 7.79 10.47
N ILE A 101 10.76 8.22 10.08
CA ILE A 101 11.14 9.62 10.01
C ILE A 101 11.42 9.97 8.54
N GLY A 102 10.50 10.71 7.93
CA GLY A 102 10.56 11.14 6.54
C GLY A 102 9.23 11.69 6.06
N SER A 103 9.27 12.50 4.99
CA SER A 103 8.08 13.11 4.37
C SER A 103 7.03 12.07 3.96
N GLY A 104 5.75 12.45 4.01
CA GLY A 104 4.64 11.66 3.47
C GLY A 104 4.69 11.46 1.95
N LEU A 105 5.56 12.20 1.26
CA LEU A 105 5.84 12.05 -0.18
C LEU A 105 6.94 11.00 -0.46
N ASN A 106 7.63 10.51 0.57
CA ASN A 106 8.72 9.55 0.39
C ASN A 106 8.22 8.11 0.43
N TYR A 107 7.97 7.49 -0.73
CA TYR A 107 7.58 6.08 -0.81
C TYR A 107 8.74 5.07 -0.63
N HIS A 108 9.95 5.53 -0.29
CA HIS A 108 11.09 4.67 0.08
C HIS A 108 11.35 4.60 1.58
N ARG A 109 10.39 5.05 2.41
CA ARG A 109 10.43 4.90 3.86
C ARG A 109 10.49 3.40 4.23
N LYS A 110 11.43 3.04 5.11
CA LYS A 110 11.74 1.63 5.41
C LYS A 110 10.58 0.95 6.14
N GLY A 111 10.02 1.59 7.16
CA GLY A 111 8.89 1.03 7.91
C GLY A 111 7.65 0.90 7.03
N PHE A 112 7.37 1.91 6.22
CA PHE A 112 6.30 1.92 5.24
C PHE A 112 6.39 0.75 4.26
N ASN A 113 7.54 0.54 3.61
CA ASN A 113 7.68 -0.55 2.65
C ASN A 113 7.61 -1.91 3.34
N GLN A 114 8.24 -2.07 4.51
CA GLN A 114 8.13 -3.30 5.31
C GLN A 114 6.67 -3.63 5.66
N LEU A 115 5.89 -2.61 6.04
CA LEU A 115 4.47 -2.76 6.33
C LEU A 115 3.70 -3.29 5.12
N PHE A 116 3.89 -2.69 3.94
CA PHE A 116 3.17 -3.09 2.73
C PHE A 116 3.62 -4.44 2.18
N GLU A 117 4.92 -4.78 2.29
CA GLU A 117 5.42 -6.13 1.99
C GLU A 117 4.76 -7.18 2.90
N ASP A 118 4.59 -6.87 4.20
CA ASP A 118 3.94 -7.78 5.13
C ASP A 118 2.41 -7.89 4.93
N ILE A 119 1.75 -6.82 4.48
CA ILE A 119 0.36 -6.84 4.04
C ILE A 119 0.22 -7.72 2.79
N GLU A 120 1.12 -7.56 1.82
CA GLU A 120 1.11 -8.32 0.57
C GLU A 120 1.19 -9.82 0.84
N VAL A 121 2.00 -10.27 1.79
CA VAL A 121 2.10 -11.69 2.19
C VAL A 121 1.09 -12.12 3.27
N GLY A 122 0.04 -11.32 3.53
CA GLY A 122 -1.08 -11.68 4.40
C GLY A 122 -0.74 -11.81 5.90
N LYS A 123 0.35 -11.20 6.38
CA LYS A 123 0.76 -11.26 7.80
C LYS A 123 0.06 -10.22 8.66
N VAL A 124 -0.42 -9.13 8.08
CA VAL A 124 -1.05 -8.01 8.78
C VAL A 124 -2.55 -8.09 8.55
N ARG A 125 -3.34 -8.12 9.63
CA ARG A 125 -4.82 -8.09 9.52
C ARG A 125 -5.39 -6.71 9.70
N GLN A 126 -4.67 -5.83 10.42
CA GLN A 126 -5.15 -4.50 10.74
C GLN A 126 -3.97 -3.54 10.85
N VAL A 127 -4.14 -2.35 10.29
CA VAL A 127 -3.20 -1.23 10.42
C VAL A 127 -3.96 -0.05 11.02
N ILE A 128 -3.39 0.56 12.05
CA ILE A 128 -3.99 1.73 12.71
C ILE A 128 -3.07 2.92 12.53
N VAL A 129 -3.61 4.02 12.02
CA VAL A 129 -2.92 5.30 11.84
C VAL A 129 -3.71 6.43 12.47
N ALA A 130 -2.99 7.42 13.00
CA ALA A 130 -3.62 8.57 13.65
C ALA A 130 -4.40 9.44 12.65
N HIS A 131 -3.87 9.60 11.44
CA HIS A 131 -4.46 10.38 10.37
C HIS A 131 -3.96 9.87 9.00
N LYS A 132 -4.72 10.12 7.93
CA LYS A 132 -4.42 9.62 6.57
C LYS A 132 -3.02 10.03 6.09
N ASP A 133 -2.66 11.27 6.37
CA ASP A 133 -1.40 11.88 5.93
C ASP A 133 -0.15 11.29 6.62
N ARG A 134 -0.34 10.59 7.74
CA ARG A 134 0.74 9.87 8.43
C ARG A 134 1.18 8.68 7.60
N LEU A 135 0.24 8.01 6.94
CA LEU A 135 0.53 6.93 6.01
C LEU A 135 1.16 7.49 4.73
N VAL A 136 0.46 8.35 4.00
CA VAL A 136 0.93 8.94 2.72
C VAL A 136 0.36 10.33 2.52
N ARG A 137 1.12 11.24 1.86
CA ARG A 137 0.61 12.59 1.57
C ARG A 137 -0.46 12.58 0.48
N PHE A 138 -0.32 11.72 -0.52
CA PHE A 138 -1.26 11.59 -1.64
C PHE A 138 -1.55 10.11 -1.94
N GLY A 139 -2.69 9.85 -2.56
CA GLY A 139 -3.06 8.50 -3.01
C GLY A 139 -3.47 7.55 -1.88
N PHE A 140 -3.92 8.09 -0.75
CA PHE A 140 -4.37 7.28 0.40
C PHE A 140 -5.40 6.23 0.00
N GLU A 141 -6.35 6.60 -0.87
CA GLU A 141 -7.43 5.75 -1.36
C GLU A 141 -6.87 4.49 -2.04
N TRP A 142 -5.80 4.61 -2.82
CA TRP A 142 -5.16 3.46 -3.47
C TRP A 142 -4.57 2.48 -2.46
N PHE A 143 -3.92 2.99 -1.40
CA PHE A 143 -3.36 2.16 -0.33
C PHE A 143 -4.46 1.54 0.53
N ALA A 144 -5.56 2.24 0.77
CA ALA A 144 -6.72 1.69 1.46
C ALA A 144 -7.35 0.53 0.67
N GLU A 145 -7.51 0.69 -0.66
CA GLU A 145 -7.97 -0.38 -1.56
C GLU A 145 -6.97 -1.54 -1.64
N PHE A 146 -5.66 -1.26 -1.59
CA PHE A 146 -4.63 -2.28 -1.48
C PHE A 146 -4.86 -3.11 -0.20
N CYS A 147 -4.86 -2.48 0.97
CA CYS A 147 -5.13 -3.15 2.25
C CYS A 147 -6.40 -4.01 2.19
N ALA A 148 -7.51 -3.46 1.68
CA ALA A 148 -8.78 -4.15 1.58
C ALA A 148 -8.71 -5.43 0.72
N ARG A 149 -8.04 -5.38 -0.44
CA ARG A 149 -7.84 -6.56 -1.31
C ARG A 149 -6.97 -7.63 -0.67
N HIS A 150 -6.09 -7.24 0.25
CA HIS A 150 -5.25 -8.13 1.04
C HIS A 150 -5.91 -8.56 2.37
N GLY A 151 -7.18 -8.25 2.59
CA GLY A 151 -7.88 -8.58 3.84
C GLY A 151 -7.36 -7.82 5.07
N THR A 152 -6.59 -6.76 4.86
CA THR A 152 -6.09 -5.87 5.92
C THR A 152 -7.08 -4.72 6.13
N GLU A 153 -7.56 -4.56 7.35
CA GLU A 153 -8.35 -3.41 7.75
C GLU A 153 -7.44 -2.20 8.03
N LEU A 154 -7.67 -1.08 7.35
CA LEU A 154 -6.95 0.17 7.60
C LEU A 154 -7.83 1.13 8.40
N VAL A 155 -7.50 1.31 9.69
CA VAL A 155 -8.22 2.17 10.63
C VAL A 155 -7.53 3.53 10.73
N VAL A 156 -8.30 4.60 10.56
CA VAL A 156 -7.83 5.99 10.71
C VAL A 156 -8.57 6.66 11.85
N MET A 157 -7.84 7.12 12.87
CA MET A 157 -8.45 7.79 14.03
C MET A 157 -8.97 9.20 13.70
N ASN A 158 -8.47 9.83 12.63
CA ASN A 158 -8.75 11.21 12.19
C ASN A 158 -8.46 12.26 13.29
N GLN A 159 -7.34 12.12 14.00
CA GLN A 159 -6.90 13.15 14.95
C GLN A 159 -6.15 14.27 14.20
N GLU A 160 -6.85 15.37 13.90
CA GLU A 160 -6.29 16.54 13.20
C GLU A 160 -5.09 17.16 13.91
N THR A 161 -5.06 17.12 15.25
CA THR A 161 -3.94 17.60 16.08
C THR A 161 -2.62 16.88 15.79
N LEU A 162 -2.69 15.68 15.21
CA LEU A 162 -1.52 14.88 14.83
C LEU A 162 -1.13 15.05 13.35
N SER A 163 -1.69 16.04 12.65
CA SER A 163 -1.36 16.44 11.28
C SER A 163 -0.76 17.86 11.25
N PRO A 164 0.56 18.03 11.44
CA PRO A 164 1.17 19.35 11.52
C PRO A 164 1.09 20.12 10.20
N GLU A 165 0.53 21.34 10.22
CA GLU A 165 0.41 22.23 9.05
C GLU A 165 1.77 22.52 8.39
N GLN A 166 2.80 22.76 9.20
CA GLN A 166 4.16 23.02 8.72
C GLN A 166 4.68 21.89 7.82
N GLU A 167 4.27 20.65 8.11
CA GLU A 167 4.66 19.50 7.30
C GLU A 167 4.01 19.53 5.91
N MET A 168 2.72 19.89 5.85
CA MET A 168 2.00 20.06 4.59
C MET A 168 2.61 21.17 3.72
N VAL A 169 2.97 22.30 4.33
CA VAL A 169 3.61 23.42 3.63
C VAL A 169 4.96 22.99 3.06
N ASN A 170 5.78 22.30 3.85
CA ASN A 170 7.08 21.80 3.38
C ASN A 170 6.93 20.79 2.24
N ASP A 171 5.94 19.91 2.30
CA ASP A 171 5.64 18.97 1.23
C ASP A 171 5.19 19.69 -0.05
N LEU A 172 4.36 20.74 0.06
CA LEU A 172 3.96 21.57 -1.07
C LEU A 172 5.15 22.31 -1.70
N LEU A 173 6.02 22.92 -0.89
CA LEU A 173 7.24 23.58 -1.37
C LEU A 173 8.16 22.60 -2.09
N SER A 174 8.27 21.37 -1.58
CA SER A 174 9.06 20.30 -2.20
C SER A 174 8.52 19.96 -3.60
N ILE A 175 7.19 19.88 -3.73
CA ILE A 175 6.52 19.64 -5.02
C ILE A 175 6.81 20.80 -5.98
N VAL A 176 6.56 22.04 -5.56
CA VAL A 176 6.80 23.23 -6.39
C VAL A 176 8.26 23.28 -6.84
N HIS A 177 9.20 22.95 -5.96
CA HIS A 177 10.62 22.92 -6.28
C HIS A 177 10.95 21.87 -7.35
N VAL A 178 10.45 20.64 -7.22
CA VAL A 178 10.65 19.56 -8.21
C VAL A 178 10.10 19.96 -9.58
N PHE A 179 8.88 20.51 -9.62
CA PHE A 179 8.28 20.98 -10.87
C PHE A 179 9.04 22.16 -11.47
N SER A 180 9.48 23.12 -10.65
CA SER A 180 10.26 24.26 -11.12
C SER A 180 11.59 23.81 -11.72
N ALA A 181 12.34 22.95 -11.02
CA ALA A 181 13.61 22.40 -11.51
C ALA A 181 13.43 21.69 -12.87
N ARG A 182 12.36 20.91 -13.02
CA ARG A 182 12.03 20.22 -14.28
C ARG A 182 11.68 21.20 -15.40
N LEU A 183 10.95 22.27 -15.11
CA LEU A 183 10.64 23.33 -16.08
C LEU A 183 11.90 24.08 -16.53
N TYR A 184 12.82 24.40 -15.61
CA TYR A 184 14.11 25.00 -15.95
C TYR A 184 14.97 24.05 -16.80
N GLY A 185 15.04 22.77 -16.44
CA GLY A 185 15.72 21.75 -17.24
C GLY A 185 15.17 21.64 -18.67
N LEU A 186 13.85 21.67 -18.83
CA LEU A 186 13.19 21.67 -20.14
C LEU A 186 13.49 22.95 -20.96
N ARG A 187 13.63 24.11 -20.30
CA ARG A 187 14.02 25.36 -20.98
C ARG A 187 15.47 25.32 -21.45
N SER A 188 16.39 24.80 -20.62
CA SER A 188 17.79 24.60 -21.02
C SER A 188 17.90 23.63 -22.19
N TYR A 189 17.24 22.47 -22.09
CA TYR A 189 17.21 21.46 -23.15
C TYR A 189 16.64 21.99 -24.48
N ARG A 190 15.54 22.77 -24.44
CA ARG A 190 14.99 23.43 -25.64
C ARG A 190 15.95 24.46 -26.24
N LYS A 191 16.75 25.15 -25.42
CA LYS A 191 17.75 26.11 -25.89
C LYS A 191 18.92 25.40 -26.57
N GLU A 192 19.41 24.31 -25.98
CA GLU A 192 20.45 23.45 -26.57
C GLU A 192 19.99 22.80 -27.87
N LEU A 193 18.77 22.26 -27.92
CA LEU A 193 18.19 21.72 -29.15
C LEU A 193 18.11 22.77 -30.27
N LYS A 194 17.67 24.00 -29.95
CA LYS A 194 17.63 25.09 -30.93
C LYS A 194 19.03 25.46 -31.43
N HIS A 195 20.02 25.49 -30.55
CA HIS A 195 21.41 25.75 -30.92
C HIS A 195 21.98 24.65 -31.83
N ALA A 196 21.79 23.38 -31.45
CA ALA A 196 22.25 22.23 -32.22
C ALA A 196 21.55 22.07 -33.57
N LEU A 197 20.30 22.52 -33.70
CA LEU A 197 19.57 22.56 -34.97
C LEU A 197 20.00 23.75 -35.83
N SER A 198 20.40 24.88 -35.23
CA SER A 198 20.94 26.02 -35.99
C SER A 198 22.39 25.84 -36.46
N GLU A 199 23.15 24.96 -35.81
CA GLU A 199 24.55 24.65 -36.20
C GLU A 199 24.66 23.57 -37.29
N LYS A 200 23.56 22.89 -37.65
CA LYS A 200 23.55 21.83 -38.67
C LYS A 200 23.29 22.29 -40.11
N ASP A 201 23.11 23.59 -40.34
CA ASP A 201 23.11 24.17 -41.70
C ASP A 201 24.41 24.95 -41.98
N PRO A 202 25.51 24.26 -42.33
CA PRO A 202 26.50 24.81 -43.25
C PRO A 202 26.45 24.02 -44.56
N HIS A 203 25.83 24.65 -45.55
CA HIS A 203 25.88 24.39 -47.00
C HIS A 203 25.05 23.23 -47.58
#